data_AF-A0A1J3DUE1-F1
#
_entry.id   AF-A0A1J3DUE1-F1
#
_cell.length_a   1.000
_cell.length_b   1.000
_cell.length_c   1.000
_cell.angle_alpha   90.00
_cell.angle_beta   90.00
_cell.angle_gamma   90.00
#
_symmetry.space_group_name_H-M   'P 1'
#
loop_
_entity.id
_entity.type
_entity.pdbx_description
1 polymer ?
#
loop_
_entity_poly.entity_id
_entity_poly.type
_entity_poly.pdbx_seq_one_letter_code
_entity_poly.pdbx_strand_id
1 'polypeptide(L)'
;HGFSGFAAKLTNSQAKKLADLPGVVHVTPDSFYELATTRTWDYLGLSATSPKNLLNDTNMGEEVIIGIVDTGVWPESQVFNDNGMGPVPSQWKGDCESGEMFNSSHCNKKLIGAKYFIGAFLAKYESFNATESLDFISPRDYDGHGTHVATIAGGSVLPNISYKGLAGGTVRGGAPRARIAMYKTCWYHDGLEINTCSSADVLKAMDEAIH
;
A
#
# COMPACT_ATOMS: atom_id res chain seq x y z
N HIS A 1 6.07 -17.35 -9.53
CA HIS A 1 5.13 -16.37 -10.08
C HIS A 1 3.75 -16.66 -9.52
N GLY A 2 3.09 -15.64 -8.95
CA GLY A 2 1.73 -15.76 -8.39
C GLY A 2 0.66 -15.75 -9.48
N PHE A 3 1.00 -15.19 -10.63
CA PHE A 3 0.17 -15.13 -11.83
C PHE A 3 1.02 -15.45 -13.06
N SER A 4 0.41 -16.10 -14.07
CA SER A 4 1.03 -16.35 -15.37
C SER A 4 0.32 -15.48 -16.41
N GLY A 5 0.83 -14.27 -16.66
CA GLY A 5 0.16 -13.28 -17.51
C GLY A 5 0.99 -12.05 -17.82
N PHE A 6 0.40 -11.10 -18.56
CA PHE A 6 1.00 -9.82 -18.93
C PHE A 6 -0.09 -8.76 -19.16
N ALA A 7 0.30 -7.49 -19.11
CA ALA A 7 -0.54 -6.36 -19.52
C ALA A 7 -0.13 -5.87 -20.91
N ALA A 8 -1.08 -5.49 -21.75
CA ALA A 8 -0.82 -4.98 -23.10
C ALA A 8 -1.85 -3.94 -23.52
N LYS A 9 -1.39 -2.93 -24.28
CA LYS A 9 -2.26 -1.93 -24.92
C LYS A 9 -2.80 -2.50 -26.23
N LEU A 10 -4.09 -2.82 -26.24
CA LEU A 10 -4.77 -3.48 -27.36
C LEU A 10 -6.02 -2.69 -27.74
N THR A 11 -6.38 -2.72 -29.03
CA THR A 11 -7.73 -2.35 -29.47
C THR A 11 -8.73 -3.42 -29.04
N ASN A 12 -10.02 -3.08 -29.00
CA ASN A 12 -11.07 -4.06 -28.65
C ASN A 12 -11.04 -5.32 -29.52
N SER A 13 -10.70 -5.19 -30.82
CA SER A 13 -10.60 -6.33 -31.72
C SER A 13 -9.37 -7.20 -31.43
N GLN A 14 -8.25 -6.59 -31.05
CA GLN A 14 -7.04 -7.31 -30.65
C GLN A 14 -7.23 -8.02 -29.30
N ALA A 15 -7.85 -7.36 -28.31
CA ALA A 15 -8.16 -7.96 -27.02
C ALA A 15 -9.07 -9.19 -27.16
N LYS A 16 -10.06 -9.12 -28.05
CA LYS A 16 -10.96 -10.25 -28.34
C LYS A 16 -10.21 -11.44 -28.97
N LYS A 17 -9.37 -11.17 -29.98
CA LYS A 17 -8.52 -12.20 -30.58
C LYS A 17 -7.57 -12.84 -29.56
N LEU A 18 -7.07 -12.05 -28.61
CA LEU A 18 -6.16 -12.53 -27.58
C LEU A 18 -6.88 -13.40 -26.54
N ALA A 19 -8.11 -13.04 -26.18
CA ALA A 19 -8.97 -13.83 -25.30
C ALA A 19 -9.31 -15.22 -25.88
N ASP A 20 -9.34 -15.35 -27.21
CA ASP A 20 -9.61 -16.62 -27.90
C ASP A 20 -8.37 -17.52 -28.04
N LEU A 21 -7.17 -17.08 -27.63
CA LEU A 21 -5.95 -17.86 -27.77
C LEU A 21 -5.89 -19.04 -26.77
N PRO A 22 -5.46 -20.24 -27.22
CA PRO A 22 -5.19 -21.36 -26.31
C PRO A 22 -4.13 -20.97 -25.27
N GLY A 23 -4.50 -21.02 -23.99
CA GLY A 23 -3.62 -20.67 -22.86
C GLY A 23 -3.95 -19.33 -22.20
N VAL A 24 -4.80 -18.49 -22.80
CA VAL A 24 -5.33 -17.28 -22.17
C VAL A 24 -6.57 -17.66 -21.36
N VAL A 25 -6.45 -17.63 -20.03
CA VAL A 25 -7.56 -17.98 -19.13
C VAL A 25 -8.60 -16.86 -19.05
N HIS A 26 -8.15 -15.60 -19.05
CA HIS A 26 -9.03 -14.45 -18.95
C HIS A 26 -8.36 -13.18 -19.50
N VAL A 27 -9.17 -12.26 -20.03
CA VAL A 27 -8.76 -10.91 -20.43
C VAL A 27 -9.73 -9.94 -19.78
N THR A 28 -9.24 -9.05 -18.91
CA THR A 28 -10.04 -8.06 -18.19
C THR A 28 -9.61 -6.66 -18.59
N PRO A 29 -10.54 -5.74 -18.90
CA PRO A 29 -10.22 -4.34 -19.13
C PRO A 29 -9.69 -3.68 -17.84
N ASP A 30 -8.71 -2.80 -17.97
CA ASP A 30 -8.19 -1.98 -16.87
C ASP A 30 -9.30 -1.05 -16.32
N SER A 31 -9.29 -0.76 -15.01
CA SER A 31 -10.29 0.07 -14.34
C SER A 31 -9.69 0.83 -13.15
N PHE A 32 -10.19 2.04 -12.90
CA PHE A 32 -9.83 2.87 -11.75
C PHE A 32 -10.80 2.64 -10.58
N TYR A 33 -10.29 2.68 -9.36
CA TYR A 33 -11.06 2.48 -8.12
C TYR A 33 -11.06 3.75 -7.26
N GLU A 34 -12.13 3.95 -6.49
CA GLU A 34 -12.27 5.06 -5.53
C GLU A 34 -12.00 4.63 -4.09
N LEU A 35 -11.65 5.60 -3.25
CA LEU A 35 -10.98 5.44 -1.98
C LEU A 35 -11.93 5.66 -0.79
N ALA A 36 -11.85 4.83 0.27
CA ALA A 36 -12.72 4.99 1.46
C ALA A 36 -12.09 4.50 2.79
N THR A 37 -12.48 5.20 3.89
CA THR A 37 -12.73 4.77 5.30
C THR A 37 -11.95 5.54 6.39
N THR A 38 -12.60 5.89 7.53
CA THR A 38 -11.98 6.64 8.66
C THR A 38 -12.34 6.14 10.08
N ARG A 39 -13.27 5.19 10.29
CA ARG A 39 -13.71 4.82 11.66
C ARG A 39 -14.36 3.43 11.81
N THR A 40 -13.60 2.35 11.60
CA THR A 40 -14.18 1.00 11.43
C THR A 40 -14.09 0.09 12.65
N TRP A 41 -12.97 0.04 13.39
CA TRP A 41 -12.70 -1.17 14.20
C TRP A 41 -13.42 -1.30 15.54
N ASP A 42 -13.57 -0.22 16.32
CA ASP A 42 -14.35 -0.28 17.57
C ASP A 42 -15.85 -0.41 17.27
N TYR A 43 -16.32 0.16 16.16
CA TYR A 43 -17.68 -0.04 15.66
C TYR A 43 -17.94 -1.52 15.32
N LEU A 44 -16.93 -2.25 14.84
CA LEU A 44 -16.99 -3.68 14.55
C LEU A 44 -16.85 -4.58 15.80
N GLY A 45 -16.84 -4.01 17.01
CA GLY A 45 -16.76 -4.77 18.26
C GLY A 45 -15.36 -5.34 18.59
N LEU A 46 -14.33 -4.98 17.83
CA LEU A 46 -12.95 -5.43 18.04
C LEU A 46 -12.21 -4.51 19.02
N SER A 47 -12.76 -4.22 20.19
CA SER A 47 -12.12 -3.29 21.14
C SER A 47 -10.99 -3.95 21.94
N ALA A 48 -9.84 -3.30 22.07
CA ALA A 48 -8.72 -3.82 22.88
C ALA A 48 -9.06 -4.05 24.37
N THR A 49 -10.17 -3.48 24.86
CA THR A 49 -10.65 -3.64 26.24
C THR A 49 -11.43 -4.93 26.48
N SER A 50 -11.85 -5.64 25.43
CA SER A 50 -12.57 -6.92 25.57
C SER A 50 -11.57 -8.08 25.61
N PRO A 51 -11.48 -8.84 26.72
CA PRO A 51 -10.45 -9.86 26.90
C PRO A 51 -10.60 -11.07 25.95
N LYS A 52 -11.80 -11.34 25.44
CA LYS A 52 -12.10 -12.43 24.50
C LYS A 52 -12.51 -11.86 23.14
N ASN A 53 -11.54 -11.51 22.32
CA ASN A 53 -11.78 -11.15 20.93
C ASN A 53 -10.58 -11.48 20.05
N LEU A 54 -10.81 -11.40 18.74
CA LEU A 54 -9.82 -11.76 17.72
C LEU A 54 -8.49 -11.02 17.87
N LEU A 55 -8.49 -9.78 18.39
CA LEU A 55 -7.24 -9.04 18.62
C LEU A 55 -6.37 -9.71 19.67
N ASN A 56 -6.94 -10.20 20.77
CA ASN A 56 -6.15 -10.90 21.78
C ASN A 56 -5.77 -12.30 21.31
N ASP A 57 -6.70 -13.03 20.67
CA ASP A 57 -6.47 -14.40 20.20
C ASP A 57 -5.38 -14.49 19.14
N THR A 58 -5.25 -13.46 18.30
CA THR A 58 -4.21 -13.35 17.24
C THR A 58 -3.02 -12.52 17.66
N ASN A 59 -2.93 -12.14 18.95
CA ASN A 59 -1.87 -11.29 19.46
C ASN A 59 -1.66 -10.01 18.61
N MET A 60 -2.79 -9.38 18.26
CA MET A 60 -2.91 -8.16 17.46
C MET A 60 -2.28 -8.27 16.06
N GLY A 61 -2.21 -9.49 15.53
CA GLY A 61 -1.59 -9.80 14.24
C GLY A 61 -0.06 -9.81 14.27
N GLU A 62 0.56 -10.07 15.42
CA GLU A 62 2.01 -10.26 15.49
C GLU A 62 2.47 -11.34 14.48
N GLU A 63 3.63 -11.12 13.86
CA GLU A 63 4.22 -11.93 12.78
C GLU A 63 3.50 -11.90 11.42
N VAL A 64 2.27 -11.36 11.35
CA VAL A 64 1.59 -11.13 10.07
C VAL A 64 2.23 -9.95 9.35
N ILE A 65 2.36 -10.08 8.03
CA ILE A 65 2.83 -9.02 7.14
C ILE A 65 1.66 -8.64 6.24
N ILE A 66 1.27 -7.36 6.27
CA ILE A 66 0.22 -6.81 5.41
C ILE A 66 0.92 -6.09 4.25
N GLY A 67 0.77 -6.64 3.05
CA GLY A 67 1.16 -5.96 1.81
C GLY A 67 0.09 -4.95 1.38
N ILE A 68 0.49 -3.72 1.08
CA ILE A 68 -0.40 -2.63 0.69
C ILE A 68 0.04 -2.10 -0.67
N VAL A 69 -0.87 -2.11 -1.65
CA VAL A 69 -0.65 -1.58 -3.00
C VAL A 69 -1.43 -0.27 -3.14
N ASP A 70 -0.75 0.87 -3.13
CA ASP A 70 -1.40 2.18 -2.97
C ASP A 70 -0.52 3.36 -3.47
N THR A 71 -0.69 4.58 -2.93
CA THR A 71 0.05 5.82 -3.25
C THR A 71 1.39 5.95 -2.54
N GLY A 72 1.76 4.97 -1.70
CA GLY A 72 3.01 4.97 -0.95
C GLY A 72 2.80 5.13 0.55
N VAL A 73 3.88 5.45 1.27
CA VAL A 73 3.86 5.62 2.73
C VAL A 73 4.62 6.86 3.18
N TRP A 74 4.12 7.53 4.23
CA TRP A 74 4.82 8.59 4.95
C TRP A 74 5.50 8.00 6.21
N PRO A 75 6.76 7.52 6.09
CA PRO A 75 7.39 6.68 7.12
C PRO A 75 7.60 7.38 8.46
N GLU A 76 7.69 8.71 8.49
CA GLU A 76 7.87 9.48 9.72
C GLU A 76 6.60 9.57 10.57
N SER A 77 5.45 9.13 10.04
CA SER A 77 4.22 9.12 10.81
C SER A 77 4.36 8.22 12.03
N GLN A 78 3.96 8.72 13.19
CA GLN A 78 4.03 8.02 14.48
C GLN A 78 3.28 6.67 14.45
N VAL A 79 2.33 6.47 13.53
CA VAL A 79 1.57 5.20 13.39
C VAL A 79 2.46 4.06 12.88
N PHE A 80 3.64 4.38 12.34
CA PHE A 80 4.66 3.42 11.94
C PHE A 80 5.77 3.26 12.99
N ASN A 81 5.56 3.73 14.22
CA ASN A 81 6.48 3.40 15.30
C ASN A 81 6.53 1.89 15.54
N ASP A 82 7.70 1.39 15.89
CA ASP A 82 7.97 -0.03 16.07
C ASP A 82 8.31 -0.39 17.54
N ASN A 83 7.86 0.46 18.46
CA ASN A 83 8.03 0.29 19.89
C ASN A 83 7.35 -1.00 20.35
N GLY A 84 8.06 -1.81 21.13
CA GLY A 84 7.56 -3.09 21.62
C GLY A 84 7.46 -4.19 20.57
N MET A 85 7.85 -3.94 19.31
CA MET A 85 7.89 -5.00 18.30
C MET A 85 9.19 -5.80 18.36
N GLY A 86 9.07 -7.13 18.23
CA GLY A 86 10.20 -8.03 18.06
C GLY A 86 10.92 -7.86 16.71
N PRO A 87 11.98 -8.65 16.45
CA PRO A 87 12.71 -8.62 15.17
C PRO A 87 11.78 -8.88 13.97
N VAL A 88 12.18 -8.42 12.79
CA VAL A 88 11.46 -8.70 11.54
C VAL A 88 11.42 -10.24 11.33
N PRO A 89 10.28 -10.83 10.94
CA PRO A 89 10.19 -12.27 10.70
C PRO A 89 11.26 -12.75 9.73
N SER A 90 11.96 -13.84 10.04
CA SER A 90 13.07 -14.35 9.23
C SER A 90 12.66 -14.84 7.83
N GLN A 91 11.37 -15.13 7.66
CA GLN A 91 10.78 -15.48 6.36
C GLN A 91 10.57 -14.28 5.44
N TRP A 92 10.65 -13.05 5.95
CA TRP A 92 10.54 -11.84 5.15
C TRP A 92 11.77 -11.67 4.25
N LYS A 93 11.54 -11.45 2.96
CA LYS A 93 12.59 -11.30 1.94
C LYS A 93 12.56 -9.96 1.22
N GLY A 94 11.52 -9.17 1.42
CA GLY A 94 11.43 -7.84 0.83
C GLY A 94 12.44 -6.88 1.44
N ASP A 95 12.63 -5.76 0.75
CA ASP A 95 13.59 -4.72 1.08
C ASP A 95 12.95 -3.33 1.07
N CYS A 96 13.77 -2.34 1.42
CA CYS A 96 13.38 -0.95 1.50
C CYS A 96 14.08 -0.19 0.35
N GLU A 97 13.37 -0.05 -0.75
CA GLU A 97 13.87 0.59 -1.97
C GLU A 97 14.09 2.09 -1.72
N SER A 98 15.26 2.58 -2.09
CA SER A 98 15.60 4.01 -1.96
C SER A 98 15.15 4.79 -3.18
N GLY A 99 14.87 6.08 -2.99
CA GLY A 99 14.49 7.00 -4.05
C GLY A 99 14.45 8.43 -3.54
N GLU A 100 13.72 9.30 -4.22
CA GLU A 100 13.54 10.68 -3.80
C GLU A 100 12.96 10.81 -2.40
N MET A 101 13.68 11.52 -1.52
CA MET A 101 13.31 11.76 -0.14
C MET A 101 13.03 10.48 0.67
N PHE A 102 13.50 9.31 0.22
CA PHE A 102 13.26 8.03 0.87
C PHE A 102 14.50 7.14 0.75
N ASN A 103 14.89 6.53 1.85
CA ASN A 103 16.07 5.66 1.90
C ASN A 103 15.78 4.48 2.83
N SER A 104 16.70 3.52 2.87
CA SER A 104 16.53 2.29 3.65
C SER A 104 16.31 2.50 5.15
N SER A 105 16.77 3.61 5.74
CA SER A 105 16.54 3.90 7.17
C SER A 105 15.11 4.34 7.50
N HIS A 106 14.28 4.57 6.49
CA HIS A 106 12.85 4.85 6.69
C HIS A 106 12.04 3.58 6.98
N CYS A 107 12.57 2.40 6.63
CA CYS A 107 12.02 1.15 7.12
C CYS A 107 12.56 0.84 8.51
N ASN A 108 11.71 0.20 9.32
CA ASN A 108 11.99 -0.20 10.69
C ASN A 108 11.32 -1.56 10.96
N LYS A 109 11.08 -1.93 12.22
CA LYS A 109 10.41 -3.21 12.49
C LYS A 109 8.89 -3.15 12.21
N LYS A 110 8.29 -1.97 12.02
CA LYS A 110 6.86 -1.80 11.69
C LYS A 110 6.62 -1.74 10.19
N LEU A 111 7.23 -0.77 9.51
CA LEU A 111 7.31 -0.68 8.06
C LEU A 111 8.56 -1.47 7.63
N ILE A 112 8.39 -2.72 7.26
CA ILE A 112 9.51 -3.65 7.04
C ILE A 112 10.00 -3.70 5.59
N GLY A 113 9.22 -3.14 4.67
CA GLY A 113 9.60 -2.99 3.27
C GLY A 113 8.76 -1.94 2.57
N ALA A 114 9.34 -1.34 1.54
CA ALA A 114 8.73 -0.27 0.77
C ALA A 114 9.34 -0.29 -0.63
N LYS A 115 8.49 -0.42 -1.66
CA LYS A 115 8.87 -0.42 -3.08
C LYS A 115 7.94 0.47 -3.87
N TYR A 116 8.35 0.81 -5.10
CA TYR A 116 7.50 1.56 -6.01
C TYR A 116 7.59 1.04 -7.45
N PHE A 117 6.52 1.21 -8.21
CA PHE A 117 6.41 0.77 -9.60
C PHE A 117 5.74 1.86 -10.41
N ILE A 118 6.48 2.40 -11.37
CA ILE A 118 6.08 3.56 -12.18
C ILE A 118 6.20 3.29 -13.69
N GLY A 119 6.59 2.06 -14.07
CA GLY A 119 7.01 1.78 -15.45
C GLY A 119 5.89 2.00 -16.46
N ALA A 120 4.68 1.52 -16.15
CA ALA A 120 3.54 1.70 -17.04
C ALA A 120 2.94 3.11 -16.97
N PHE A 121 3.02 3.77 -15.81
CA PHE A 121 2.69 5.19 -15.70
C PHE A 121 3.55 6.04 -16.66
N LEU A 122 4.88 5.91 -16.61
CA LEU A 122 5.80 6.63 -17.50
C LEU A 122 5.56 6.29 -18.97
N ALA A 123 5.28 5.04 -19.29
CA ALA A 123 5.00 4.62 -20.67
C ALA A 123 3.71 5.23 -21.25
N LYS A 124 2.73 5.58 -20.40
CA LYS A 124 1.47 6.17 -20.84
C LYS A 124 1.54 7.69 -20.96
N TYR A 125 2.17 8.34 -19.98
CA TYR A 125 2.14 9.80 -19.85
C TYR A 125 3.43 10.47 -20.33
N GLU A 126 4.48 9.69 -20.61
CA GLU A 126 5.79 10.14 -21.13
C GLU A 126 6.45 11.26 -20.30
N SER A 127 5.92 11.53 -19.11
CA SER A 127 6.28 12.65 -18.26
C SER A 127 6.12 12.27 -16.79
N PHE A 128 7.20 12.48 -16.07
CA PHE A 128 7.26 12.61 -14.62
C PHE A 128 8.47 13.51 -14.39
N ASN A 129 8.25 14.82 -14.43
CA ASN A 129 9.34 15.74 -14.21
C ASN A 129 9.60 15.80 -12.71
N ALA A 130 10.58 15.03 -12.23
CA ALA A 130 10.99 15.01 -10.82
C ALA A 130 11.24 16.41 -10.20
N THR A 131 11.50 17.43 -11.03
CA THR A 131 11.73 18.81 -10.57
C THR A 131 10.44 19.62 -10.40
N GLU A 132 9.37 19.23 -11.10
CA GLU A 132 8.10 19.97 -11.15
C GLU A 132 6.93 19.18 -10.58
N SER A 133 7.03 17.85 -10.56
CA SER A 133 6.01 16.97 -10.01
C SER A 133 5.96 17.13 -8.51
N LEU A 134 4.74 17.13 -7.99
CA LEU A 134 4.54 17.18 -6.55
C LEU A 134 4.84 15.83 -5.88
N ASP A 135 4.85 14.74 -6.66
CA ASP A 135 5.08 13.39 -6.18
C ASP A 135 6.58 12.99 -6.21
N PHE A 136 6.92 11.87 -5.56
CA PHE A 136 8.30 11.40 -5.38
C PHE A 136 8.52 10.09 -6.10
N ILE A 137 9.55 9.99 -6.96
CA ILE A 137 10.05 8.72 -7.52
C ILE A 137 10.73 7.91 -6.41
N SER A 138 9.90 7.40 -5.50
CA SER A 138 10.24 6.59 -4.35
C SER A 138 8.97 6.00 -3.73
N PRO A 139 9.08 5.13 -2.71
CA PRO A 139 7.91 4.66 -1.97
C PRO A 139 7.20 5.74 -1.14
N ARG A 140 7.72 6.97 -1.08
CA ARG A 140 7.14 8.05 -0.27
C ARG A 140 5.76 8.46 -0.80
N ASP A 141 4.84 8.64 0.13
CA ASP A 141 3.47 9.09 -0.16
C ASP A 141 3.43 10.61 -0.34
N TYR A 142 2.91 11.07 -1.47
CA TYR A 142 2.56 12.47 -1.67
C TYR A 142 1.08 12.74 -1.34
N ASP A 143 0.18 11.85 -1.78
CA ASP A 143 -1.26 12.02 -1.67
C ASP A 143 -1.78 11.83 -0.23
N GLY A 144 -1.22 10.85 0.49
CA GLY A 144 -1.60 10.51 1.85
C GLY A 144 -2.56 9.32 1.94
N HIS A 145 -3.19 8.88 0.85
CA HIS A 145 -4.13 7.77 0.87
C HIS A 145 -3.47 6.46 1.33
N GLY A 146 -2.31 6.08 0.78
CA GLY A 146 -1.60 4.87 1.15
C GLY A 146 -1.16 4.86 2.62
N THR A 147 -0.70 6.00 3.13
CA THR A 147 -0.41 6.18 4.56
C THR A 147 -1.65 5.97 5.43
N HIS A 148 -2.79 6.49 4.99
CA HIS A 148 -4.05 6.38 5.68
C HIS A 148 -4.58 4.94 5.69
N VAL A 149 -4.54 4.24 4.54
CA VAL A 149 -4.88 2.81 4.44
C VAL A 149 -3.97 1.96 5.32
N ALA A 150 -2.67 2.22 5.29
CA ALA A 150 -1.70 1.54 6.14
C ALA A 150 -1.98 1.74 7.63
N THR A 151 -2.38 2.95 8.02
CA THR A 151 -2.83 3.26 9.38
C THR A 151 -4.07 2.44 9.76
N ILE A 152 -5.05 2.33 8.88
CA ILE A 152 -6.29 1.59 9.13
C ILE A 152 -6.04 0.09 9.19
N ALA A 153 -5.24 -0.47 8.30
CA ALA A 153 -4.97 -1.90 8.25
C ALA A 153 -4.15 -2.34 9.47
N GLY A 154 -3.05 -1.64 9.74
CA GLY A 154 -2.05 -2.09 10.68
C GLY A 154 -1.37 -1.01 11.49
N GLY A 155 -1.85 0.24 11.55
CA GLY A 155 -1.20 1.30 12.34
C GLY A 155 -0.99 0.93 13.81
N SER A 156 0.17 1.31 14.37
CA SER A 156 0.48 1.16 15.78
C SER A 156 -0.49 1.96 16.66
N VAL A 157 -0.63 1.56 17.92
CA VAL A 157 -1.54 2.22 18.87
C VAL A 157 -0.97 3.59 19.27
N LEU A 158 -1.73 4.65 18.99
CA LEU A 158 -1.39 6.03 19.35
C LEU A 158 -2.54 6.70 20.12
N PRO A 159 -2.35 6.99 21.42
CA PRO A 159 -3.35 7.72 22.20
C PRO A 159 -3.34 9.21 21.85
N ASN A 160 -4.41 9.91 22.23
CA ASN A 160 -4.53 11.37 22.21
C ASN A 160 -4.34 12.01 20.83
N ILE A 161 -4.80 11.34 19.77
CA ILE A 161 -4.81 11.87 18.41
C ILE A 161 -6.17 12.48 18.10
N SER A 162 -6.17 13.61 17.38
CA SER A 162 -7.37 14.26 16.86
C SER A 162 -7.03 15.04 15.59
N TYR A 163 -8.03 15.26 14.74
CA TYR A 163 -7.89 16.18 13.61
C TYR A 163 -8.53 17.52 13.96
N LYS A 164 -7.71 18.54 14.26
CA LYS A 164 -8.18 19.87 14.67
C LYS A 164 -9.21 19.81 15.82
N GLY A 165 -9.03 18.88 16.76
CA GLY A 165 -9.94 18.64 17.89
C GLY A 165 -11.13 17.72 17.59
N LEU A 166 -11.34 17.31 16.34
CA LEU A 166 -12.37 16.34 15.95
C LEU A 166 -11.87 14.90 16.10
N ALA A 167 -12.82 14.01 16.41
CA ALA A 167 -12.59 12.57 16.56
C ALA A 167 -11.45 12.20 17.52
N GLY A 168 -11.32 12.95 18.61
CA GLY A 168 -10.31 12.70 19.64
C GLY A 168 -10.39 11.29 20.22
N GLY A 169 -9.24 10.61 20.28
CA GLY A 169 -9.18 9.27 20.83
C GLY A 169 -7.85 8.57 20.58
N THR A 170 -7.89 7.25 20.61
CA THR A 170 -6.75 6.39 20.26
C THR A 170 -6.88 5.94 18.82
N VAL A 171 -5.88 6.23 17.99
CA VAL A 171 -5.76 5.69 16.63
C VAL A 171 -5.04 4.36 16.70
N ARG A 172 -5.53 3.36 15.96
CA ARG A 172 -4.88 2.07 15.76
C ARG A 172 -5.42 1.37 14.52
N GLY A 173 -4.65 0.47 13.95
CA GLY A 173 -5.08 -0.36 12.83
C GLY A 173 -5.90 -1.59 13.25
N GLY A 174 -6.47 -2.29 12.29
CA GLY A 174 -7.17 -3.56 12.49
C GLY A 174 -6.28 -4.60 13.16
N ALA A 175 -4.99 -4.63 12.79
CA ALA A 175 -3.96 -5.48 13.40
C ALA A 175 -2.75 -4.64 13.87
N PRO A 176 -2.80 -4.03 15.06
CA PRO A 176 -1.77 -3.08 15.51
C PRO A 176 -0.34 -3.62 15.61
N ARG A 177 -0.16 -4.94 15.74
CA ARG A 177 1.17 -5.59 15.80
C ARG A 177 1.60 -6.22 14.47
N ALA A 178 0.77 -6.14 13.42
CA ALA A 178 1.16 -6.58 12.09
C ALA A 178 2.30 -5.69 11.53
N ARG A 179 3.13 -6.30 10.69
CA ARG A 179 4.14 -5.60 9.88
C ARG A 179 3.50 -5.06 8.61
N ILE A 180 4.04 -3.99 8.06
CA ILE A 180 3.55 -3.36 6.84
C ILE A 180 4.63 -3.43 5.77
N ALA A 181 4.24 -3.83 4.56
CA ALA A 181 5.05 -3.73 3.36
C ALA A 181 4.31 -2.88 2.33
N MET A 182 4.88 -1.75 1.94
CA MET A 182 4.28 -0.81 1.01
C MET A 182 4.76 -1.04 -0.42
N TYR A 183 3.84 -1.06 -1.38
CA TYR A 183 4.11 -1.17 -2.81
C TYR A 183 3.37 -0.03 -3.52
N LYS A 184 4.08 1.07 -3.77
CA LYS A 184 3.51 2.24 -4.43
C LYS A 184 3.31 1.98 -5.92
N THR A 185 2.08 2.12 -6.40
CA THR A 185 1.73 1.97 -7.83
C THR A 185 0.83 3.08 -8.34
N CYS A 186 0.31 3.88 -7.41
CA CYS A 186 -0.53 5.02 -7.70
C CYS A 186 0.31 6.28 -7.62
N TRP A 187 0.16 7.13 -8.62
CA TRP A 187 0.98 8.31 -8.82
C TRP A 187 0.09 9.51 -9.09
N TYR A 188 0.49 10.65 -8.55
CA TYR A 188 -0.16 11.91 -8.88
C TYR A 188 0.30 12.37 -10.28
N HIS A 189 -0.67 12.72 -11.13
CA HIS A 189 -0.40 13.25 -12.46
C HIS A 189 -0.70 14.75 -12.48
N ASP A 190 0.35 15.57 -12.44
CA ASP A 190 0.22 17.03 -12.29
C ASP A 190 -0.65 17.68 -13.37
N GLY A 191 -0.45 17.33 -14.65
CA GLY A 191 -1.19 17.95 -15.76
C GLY A 191 -2.69 17.58 -15.85
N LEU A 192 -3.14 16.59 -15.07
CA LEU A 192 -4.53 16.15 -15.01
C LEU A 192 -5.13 16.35 -13.62
N GLU A 193 -4.30 16.69 -12.62
CA GLU A 193 -4.67 16.83 -11.22
C GLU A 193 -5.41 15.61 -10.65
N ILE A 194 -4.96 14.40 -11.02
CA ILE A 194 -5.54 13.14 -10.57
C ILE A 194 -4.48 12.20 -10.01
N ASN A 195 -4.87 11.35 -9.05
CA ASN A 195 -4.12 10.15 -8.72
C ASN A 195 -4.58 8.99 -9.58
N THR A 196 -3.62 8.25 -10.15
CA THR A 196 -3.92 7.15 -11.04
C THR A 196 -2.93 6.01 -10.86
N CYS A 197 -3.44 4.79 -10.95
CA CYS A 197 -2.66 3.58 -10.83
C CYS A 197 -2.80 2.79 -12.13
N SER A 198 -1.69 2.37 -12.73
CA SER A 198 -1.77 1.49 -13.89
C SER A 198 -2.01 0.05 -13.43
N SER A 199 -2.95 -0.68 -14.06
CA SER A 199 -3.08 -2.13 -13.82
C SER A 199 -1.77 -2.89 -13.97
N ALA A 200 -0.91 -2.51 -14.90
CA ALA A 200 0.36 -3.18 -15.14
C ALA A 200 1.33 -3.00 -13.96
N ASP A 201 1.43 -1.78 -13.42
CA ASP A 201 2.25 -1.50 -12.23
C ASP A 201 1.65 -2.16 -10.98
N VAL A 202 0.31 -2.16 -10.84
CA VAL A 202 -0.42 -2.89 -9.79
C VAL A 202 -0.15 -4.39 -9.83
N LEU A 203 -0.25 -5.02 -11.01
CA LEU A 203 0.01 -6.45 -11.16
C LEU A 203 1.47 -6.79 -10.87
N LYS A 204 2.41 -5.92 -11.25
CA LYS A 204 3.83 -6.09 -10.93
C LYS A 204 4.08 -6.00 -9.43
N ALA A 205 3.46 -5.05 -8.75
CA ALA A 205 3.51 -4.94 -7.30
C ALA A 205 2.92 -6.18 -6.60
N MET A 206 1.81 -6.71 -7.10
CA MET A 206 1.21 -7.94 -6.57
C MET A 206 2.11 -9.16 -6.76
N ASP A 207 2.73 -9.33 -7.94
CA ASP A 207 3.67 -10.45 -8.16
C ASP A 207 4.90 -10.31 -7.26
N GLU A 208 5.44 -9.10 -7.09
CA GLU A 208 6.54 -8.84 -6.14
C GLU A 208 6.12 -9.16 -4.71
N ALA A 209 4.92 -8.75 -4.28
CA ALA A 209 4.44 -8.96 -2.91
C ALA A 209 4.21 -10.43 -2.54
N ILE A 210 4.08 -11.32 -3.53
CA ILE A 210 3.88 -12.77 -3.34
C ILE A 210 5.21 -13.51 -3.11
N HIS A 211 6.36 -12.94 -3.51
CA HIS A 211 7.67 -13.62 -3.50
C HIS A 211 8.61 -13.15 -2.38
#